data_AF-A0A9E4BYS1-F1
#
_entry.id   AF-A0A9E4BYS1-F1
#
_cell.length_a   1.000
_cell.length_b   1.000
_cell.length_c   1.000
_cell.angle_alpha   90.00
_cell.angle_beta   90.00
_cell.angle_gamma   90.00
#
_symmetry.space_group_name_H-M   'P 1'
#
loop_
_entity.id
_entity.type
_entity.pdbx_description
1 polymer ?
#
loop_
_entity_poly.entity_id
_entity_poly.type
_entity_poly.pdbx_seq_one_letter_code
_entity_poly.pdbx_strand_id
1 'polypeptide(L)'
;MTEHDLPKVKDVIEETLIERCGDVFELIAVRPDFDQYGDEILVIKAIFNEDRLGAQRTSGLIRHLRPKLAEVGTEAFPIISFIAKSELRDRDLEALRSY
;
A
#
# COMPACT_ATOMS: atom_id res chain seq x y z
N MET A 1 13.38 8.05 -5.51
CA MET A 1 13.03 8.27 -4.08
C MET A 1 14.21 7.92 -3.16
N THR A 2 14.49 8.68 -2.08
CA THR A 2 15.57 8.33 -1.13
C THR A 2 15.05 7.45 0.02
N GLU A 3 15.91 6.67 0.69
CA GLU A 3 15.52 5.87 1.88
C GLU A 3 14.85 6.72 2.99
N HIS A 4 15.20 8.02 3.06
CA HIS A 4 14.65 8.93 4.05
C HIS A 4 13.20 9.36 3.78
N ASP A 5 12.71 9.19 2.56
CA ASP A 5 11.35 9.59 2.15
C ASP A 5 10.32 8.49 2.40
N LEU A 6 10.78 7.23 2.48
CA LEU A 6 9.92 6.04 2.58
C LEU A 6 8.99 6.06 3.81
N PRO A 7 9.41 6.50 5.02
CA PRO A 7 8.50 6.58 6.17
C PRO A 7 7.31 7.51 5.91
N LYS A 8 7.54 8.71 5.36
CA LYS A 8 6.47 9.67 5.05
C LYS A 8 5.52 9.15 3.99
N VAL A 9 6.06 8.49 2.97
CA VAL A 9 5.26 7.85 1.91
C VAL A 9 4.37 6.75 2.50
N LYS A 10 4.91 5.94 3.41
CA LYS A 10 4.16 4.89 4.10
C LYS A 10 3.03 5.47 4.95
N ASP A 11 3.28 6.53 5.70
CA ASP A 11 2.25 7.21 6.51
C ASP A 11 1.09 7.70 5.64
N VAL A 12 1.40 8.37 4.51
CA VAL A 12 0.38 8.84 3.55
C VAL A 12 -0.45 7.68 2.99
N ILE A 13 0.19 6.55 2.68
CA ILE A 13 -0.49 5.36 2.16
C ILE A 13 -1.41 4.78 3.23
N GLU A 14 -0.91 4.61 4.45
CA GLU A 14 -1.66 4.06 5.58
C GLU A 14 -2.87 4.92 5.93
N GLU A 15 -2.69 6.22 6.10
CA GLU A 15 -3.78 7.17 6.36
C GLU A 15 -4.85 7.12 5.26
N THR A 16 -4.43 7.12 3.99
CA THR A 16 -5.38 7.09 2.87
C THR A 16 -6.13 5.76 2.79
N LEU A 17 -5.46 4.64 3.08
CA LEU A 17 -6.11 3.34 3.13
C LEU A 17 -7.11 3.29 4.29
N ILE A 18 -6.76 3.79 5.49
CA ILE A 18 -7.66 3.83 6.64
C ILE A 18 -8.85 4.77 6.39
N GLU A 19 -8.65 5.96 5.84
CA GLU A 19 -9.73 6.90 5.52
C GLU A 19 -10.77 6.31 4.56
N ARG A 20 -10.32 5.52 3.58
CA ARG A 20 -11.15 5.02 2.47
C ARG A 20 -11.70 3.63 2.72
N CYS A 21 -10.90 2.80 3.38
CA CYS A 21 -11.15 1.40 3.62
C CYS A 21 -11.32 1.07 5.10
N GLY A 22 -11.38 2.05 6.00
CA GLY A 22 -11.49 1.84 7.45
C GLY A 22 -10.24 1.22 8.07
N ASP A 23 -10.24 1.16 9.40
CA ASP A 23 -9.18 0.57 10.20
C ASP A 23 -9.32 -0.96 10.26
N VAL A 24 -9.01 -1.61 9.14
CA VAL A 24 -9.21 -3.05 8.92
C VAL A 24 -7.91 -3.78 8.60
N PHE A 25 -6.81 -3.04 8.49
CA PHE A 25 -5.53 -3.56 8.04
C PHE A 25 -4.70 -4.05 9.22
N GLU A 26 -4.15 -5.24 9.11
CA GLU A 26 -3.14 -5.74 10.06
C GLU A 26 -1.74 -5.25 9.69
N LEU A 27 -1.46 -5.15 8.38
CA LEU A 27 -0.16 -4.82 7.87
C LEU A 27 -0.28 -4.11 6.53
N ILE A 28 0.42 -3.00 6.39
CA ILE A 28 0.64 -2.32 5.11
C ILE A 28 2.14 -2.31 4.86
N ALA A 29 2.58 -3.14 3.92
CA ALA A 29 3.96 -3.21 3.46
C ALA A 29 4.12 -2.40 2.18
N VAL A 30 5.11 -1.52 2.13
CA VAL A 30 5.38 -0.62 1.01
C VAL A 30 6.83 -0.78 0.61
N ARG A 31 7.07 -1.06 -0.67
CA ARG A 31 8.42 -1.20 -1.22
C ARG A 31 8.57 -0.41 -2.52
N PRO A 32 9.65 0.36 -2.70
CA PRO A 32 10.00 0.96 -3.99
C PRO A 32 10.39 -0.13 -5.00
N ASP A 33 10.03 0.06 -6.26
CA ASP A 33 10.46 -0.81 -7.36
C ASP A 33 10.47 -0.06 -8.69
N PHE A 34 10.84 -0.75 -9.76
CA PHE A 34 10.68 -0.28 -11.14
C PHE A 34 9.78 -1.23 -11.91
N ASP A 35 8.96 -0.70 -12.81
CA ASP A 35 8.19 -1.53 -13.71
C ASP A 35 9.03 -2.06 -14.89
N GLN A 36 8.39 -2.77 -15.82
CA GLN A 36 9.07 -3.36 -16.99
C GLN A 36 9.64 -2.31 -17.98
N TYR A 37 9.25 -1.04 -17.85
CA TYR A 37 9.73 0.07 -18.66
C TYR A 37 10.79 0.92 -17.94
N GLY A 38 11.06 0.62 -16.67
CA GLY A 38 11.99 1.37 -15.83
C GLY A 38 11.36 2.57 -15.13
N ASP A 39 10.03 2.67 -15.08
CA ASP A 39 9.32 3.72 -14.36
C ASP A 39 9.26 3.38 -12.85
N GLU A 40 9.48 4.39 -11.99
CA GLU A 40 9.40 4.21 -10.53
C GLU A 40 7.96 3.84 -10.11
N ILE A 41 7.85 2.80 -9.29
CA ILE A 41 6.58 2.33 -8.71
C ILE A 41 6.69 2.11 -7.20
N LEU A 42 5.54 2.09 -6.54
CA LEU A 42 5.40 1.70 -5.14
C LEU A 42 4.57 0.42 -5.08
N VAL A 43 5.22 -0.69 -4.73
CA VAL A 43 4.53 -1.96 -4.50
C VAL A 43 3.97 -1.95 -3.08
N ILE A 44 2.63 -1.94 -2.98
CA ILE A 44 1.89 -1.86 -1.74
C ILE A 44 1.14 -3.16 -1.53
N LYS A 45 1.39 -3.82 -0.39
CA LYS A 45 0.64 -5.00 0.04
C LYS A 45 -0.13 -4.65 1.31
N ALA A 46 -1.45 -4.66 1.21
CA ALA A 46 -2.35 -4.32 2.31
C ALA A 46 -3.07 -5.58 2.78
N ILE A 47 -2.70 -6.06 3.97
CA ILE A 47 -3.26 -7.24 4.61
C ILE A 47 -4.42 -6.82 5.49
N PHE A 48 -5.61 -7.35 5.25
CA PHE A 48 -6.82 -6.98 5.99
C PHE A 48 -7.42 -8.18 6.76
N ASN A 49 -8.05 -7.88 7.89
CA ASN A 49 -8.59 -8.89 8.83
C ASN A 49 -10.04 -9.30 8.55
N GLU A 50 -10.73 -8.61 7.65
CA GLU A 50 -12.11 -8.95 7.26
C GLU A 50 -12.16 -10.09 6.24
N ASP A 51 -13.33 -10.74 6.10
CA ASP A 51 -13.54 -11.79 5.08
C ASP A 51 -13.45 -11.25 3.65
N ARG A 52 -13.85 -9.98 3.43
CA ARG A 52 -13.81 -9.32 2.12
C ARG A 52 -13.68 -7.82 2.25
N LEU A 53 -12.78 -7.22 1.47
CA LEU A 53 -12.74 -5.79 1.29
C LEU A 53 -13.69 -5.39 0.16
N GLY A 54 -14.76 -4.66 0.48
CA GLY A 54 -15.79 -4.29 -0.50
C GLY A 54 -15.22 -3.45 -1.65
N ALA A 55 -15.61 -3.77 -2.90
CA ALA A 55 -15.12 -3.09 -4.10
C ALA A 55 -15.32 -1.57 -4.08
N GLN A 56 -16.35 -1.07 -3.39
CA GLN A 56 -16.59 0.38 -3.25
C GLN A 56 -15.51 1.09 -2.41
N ARG A 57 -14.89 0.39 -1.45
CA ARG A 57 -13.81 0.92 -0.59
C ARG A 57 -12.49 1.01 -1.37
N THR A 58 -12.22 -0.01 -2.19
CA THR A 58 -10.96 -0.14 -2.96
C THR A 58 -10.99 0.60 -4.30
N SER A 59 -12.17 0.76 -4.90
CA SER A 59 -12.32 1.40 -6.19
C SER A 59 -11.91 2.87 -6.13
N GLY A 60 -11.01 3.25 -7.04
CA GLY A 60 -10.54 4.62 -7.17
C GLY A 60 -9.58 5.05 -6.06
N LEU A 61 -9.01 4.16 -5.25
CA LEU A 61 -7.97 4.52 -4.27
C LEU A 61 -6.80 5.27 -4.90
N ILE A 62 -6.42 4.88 -6.11
CA ILE A 62 -5.36 5.54 -6.88
C ILE A 62 -5.63 7.04 -7.05
N ARG A 63 -6.89 7.45 -7.22
CA ARG A 63 -7.27 8.87 -7.39
C ARG A 63 -7.04 9.70 -6.12
N HIS A 64 -7.03 9.05 -4.96
CA HIS A 64 -6.84 9.68 -3.66
C HIS A 64 -5.38 9.62 -3.21
N LEU A 65 -4.70 8.51 -3.53
CA LEU A 65 -3.29 8.33 -3.21
C LEU A 65 -2.37 9.21 -4.07
N ARG A 66 -2.58 9.26 -5.38
CA ARG A 66 -1.67 9.98 -6.30
C ARG A 66 -1.46 11.46 -5.92
N PRO A 67 -2.50 12.26 -5.61
CA PRO A 67 -2.29 13.65 -5.20
C PRO A 67 -1.51 13.78 -3.88
N LYS A 68 -1.86 12.98 -2.86
CA LYS A 68 -1.18 13.03 -1.55
C LYS A 68 0.29 12.56 -1.63
N LEU A 69 0.58 11.59 -2.49
CA LEU A 69 1.93 11.15 -2.78
C LEU A 69 2.77 12.25 -3.45
N ALA A 70 2.19 12.97 -4.41
CA ALA A 70 2.85 14.12 -5.04
C ALA A 70 3.15 15.26 -4.03
N GLU A 71 2.25 15.49 -3.06
CA GLU A 71 2.46 16.47 -1.97
C GLU A 71 3.67 16.15 -1.09
N VAL A 72 4.03 14.87 -0.96
CA VAL A 72 5.24 14.42 -0.24
C VAL A 72 6.43 14.16 -1.18
N GLY A 73 6.33 14.57 -2.44
CA GLY A 73 7.43 14.57 -3.40
C GLY A 73 7.70 13.22 -4.08
N THR A 74 6.74 12.30 -4.09
CA THR A 74 6.87 11.03 -4.83
C THR A 74 5.93 10.97 -6.02
N GLU A 75 6.51 10.78 -7.20
CA GLU A 75 5.77 10.60 -8.47
C GLU A 75 5.58 9.12 -8.84
N ALA A 76 6.15 8.21 -8.04
CA ALA A 76 6.09 6.78 -8.27
C ALA A 76 4.63 6.28 -8.30
N PHE A 77 4.33 5.37 -9.23
CA PHE A 77 2.95 4.89 -9.37
C PHE A 77 2.61 3.81 -8.32
N PRO A 78 1.54 3.97 -7.54
CA PRO A 78 1.17 2.98 -6.53
C PRO A 78 0.50 1.76 -7.17
N ILE A 79 1.05 0.57 -6.90
CA ILE A 79 0.48 -0.73 -7.27
C ILE A 79 0.04 -1.43 -6.00
N ILE A 80 -1.27 -1.58 -5.81
CA ILE A 80 -1.84 -2.07 -4.55
C ILE A 80 -2.40 -3.47 -4.72
N SER A 81 -1.97 -4.37 -3.85
CA SER A 81 -2.57 -5.70 -3.68
C SER A 81 -3.26 -5.77 -2.33
N PHE A 82 -4.55 -6.13 -2.34
CA PHE A 82 -5.31 -6.43 -1.14
C PHE A 82 -5.31 -7.94 -0.93
N ILE A 83 -4.92 -8.36 0.27
CA ILE A 83 -4.80 -9.78 0.60
C ILE A 83 -5.53 -10.00 1.92
N ALA A 84 -6.50 -10.90 1.94
CA ALA A 84 -7.17 -11.26 3.18
C ALA A 84 -6.17 -12.03 4.05
N LYS A 85 -6.13 -11.76 5.37
CA LYS A 85 -5.26 -12.50 6.29
C LYS A 85 -5.46 -14.01 6.19
N SER A 86 -6.69 -14.45 5.93
CA SER A 86 -7.06 -15.86 5.74
C SER A 86 -6.39 -16.53 4.54
N GLU A 87 -5.85 -15.77 3.59
CA GLU A 87 -5.09 -16.27 2.43
C GLU A 87 -3.60 -16.47 2.73
N LEU A 88 -3.13 -15.99 3.89
CA LEU A 88 -1.73 -16.04 4.30
C LEU A 88 -1.49 -17.08 5.39
N ARG A 89 -0.29 -17.66 5.38
CA ARG A 89 0.25 -18.36 6.54
C ARG A 89 1.16 -17.42 7.33
N ASP A 90 1.46 -17.77 8.57
CA ASP A 90 2.33 -16.96 9.44
C ASP A 90 3.68 -16.63 8.80
N ARG A 91 4.30 -17.59 8.11
CA ARG A 91 5.56 -17.37 7.39
C ARG A 91 5.46 -16.31 6.29
N ASP A 92 4.29 -16.20 5.67
CA ASP A 92 4.05 -15.23 4.59
C ASP A 92 3.91 -13.83 5.21
N LEU A 93 3.30 -13.70 6.39
CA LEU A 93 3.23 -12.45 7.16
C LEU A 93 4.61 -11.99 7.65
N GLU A 94 5.44 -12.90 8.15
CA GLU A 94 6.80 -12.58 8.59
C GLU A 94 7.65 -12.03 7.44
N ALA A 95 7.57 -12.64 6.26
CA ALA A 95 8.27 -12.17 5.06
C ALA A 95 7.81 -10.77 4.61
N LEU A 96 6.57 -10.38 4.90
CA LEU A 96 6.05 -9.05 4.58
C LEU A 96 6.45 -7.98 5.60
N ARG A 97 6.74 -8.37 6.84
CA ARG A 97 7.22 -7.43 7.88
C ARG A 97 8.68 -7.01 7.68
N SER A 98 9.43 -7.77 6.88
CA SER A 98 10.80 -7.45 6.50
C SER A 98 10.91 -6.58 5.23
N TYR A 99 9.78 -6.12 4.68
CA TYR A 99 9.72 -5.14 3.59
C TYR A 99 10.02 -3.74 4.12
#